data_AF-A0AAV4INL3-F1
#
_entry.id   AF-A0AAV4INL3-F1
#
_cell.length_a   1.000
_cell.length_b   1.000
_cell.length_c   1.000
_cell.angle_alpha   90.00
_cell.angle_beta   90.00
_cell.angle_gamma   90.00
#
_symmetry.space_group_name_H-M   'P 1'
#
loop_
_entity.id
_entity.type
_entity.pdbx_description
1 polymer ?
#
loop_
_entity_poly.entity_id
_entity_poly.type
_entity_poly.pdbx_seq_one_letter_code
_entity_poly.pdbx_strand_id
1 'polypeptide(L)'
;MCIKRIQVFINRCLRRILRIKWTYKISNESLWERTRQIPAGDEIGRRRWRWIGHTLRKLCVSITKNVLDWNPQGKRSRGRPRGTWRRVRDNDVKDSGHTWNHVKRMAQDRERDGGALLMAFTLLQGAVLQALKSNHLYSSRRLTELLFLLFDVANFVILIDLHCPMFGTDYERSLEIERLNWEGL
;
A
#
# COMPACT_ATOMS: atom_id res chain seq x y z
N MET A 1 12.19 17.76 -6.12
CA MET A 1 11.87 19.20 -6.25
C MET A 1 10.42 19.49 -6.69
N CYS A 2 9.57 18.49 -6.97
CA CYS A 2 8.15 18.71 -7.28
C CYS A 2 7.21 18.61 -6.05
N ILE A 3 7.54 17.78 -5.06
CA ILE A 3 6.65 17.44 -3.93
C ILE A 3 6.23 18.68 -3.13
N LYS A 4 7.15 19.59 -2.78
CA LYS A 4 6.82 20.81 -2.03
C LYS A 4 5.80 21.70 -2.74
N ARG A 5 5.89 21.83 -4.07
CA ARG A 5 4.93 22.63 -4.86
C ARG A 5 3.55 21.97 -4.90
N ILE A 6 3.51 20.65 -5.02
CA ILE A 6 2.28 19.86 -4.95
C ILE A 6 1.63 20.01 -3.57
N GLN A 7 2.41 19.95 -2.49
CA GLN A 7 1.90 20.14 -1.13
C GLN A 7 1.29 21.54 -0.94
N VAL A 8 1.97 22.60 -1.42
CA VAL A 8 1.45 23.97 -1.34
C VAL A 8 0.14 24.11 -2.10
N PHE A 9 0.04 23.48 -3.28
CA PHE A 9 -1.20 23.45 -4.06
C PHE A 9 -2.33 22.74 -3.31
N ILE A 10 -2.08 21.55 -2.76
CA ILE A 10 -3.05 20.78 -1.97
C ILE A 10 -3.49 21.59 -0.75
N ASN A 11 -2.57 22.16 0.02
CA ASN A 11 -2.90 22.98 1.20
C ASN A 11 -3.75 24.20 0.82
N ARG A 12 -3.50 24.82 -0.34
CA ARG A 12 -4.33 25.91 -0.85
C ARG A 12 -5.76 25.43 -1.16
N CYS A 13 -5.90 24.28 -1.79
CA CYS A 13 -7.21 23.67 -2.07
C CYS A 13 -7.95 23.34 -0.77
N LEU A 14 -7.29 22.69 0.20
CA LEU A 14 -7.89 22.33 1.50
C LEU A 14 -8.39 23.56 2.26
N ARG A 15 -7.60 24.65 2.28
CA ARG A 15 -8.03 25.92 2.92
C ARG A 15 -9.25 26.53 2.26
N ARG A 16 -9.36 26.42 0.93
CA ARG A 16 -10.52 26.89 0.18
C ARG A 16 -11.76 26.04 0.43
N ILE A 17 -11.62 24.71 0.46
CA ILE A 17 -12.71 23.77 0.75
C ILE A 17 -13.29 24.01 2.15
N LEU A 18 -12.42 24.19 3.14
CA LEU A 18 -12.82 24.51 4.52
C LEU A 18 -13.24 25.98 4.73
N ARG A 19 -13.23 26.80 3.67
CA ARG A 19 -13.58 28.23 3.69
C ARG A 19 -12.84 29.03 4.79
N ILE A 20 -11.57 28.71 5.02
CA ILE A 20 -10.76 29.39 6.04
C ILE A 20 -10.45 30.82 5.58
N LYS A 21 -10.92 31.80 6.36
CA LYS A 21 -10.60 33.22 6.14
C LYS A 21 -9.14 33.50 6.48
N TRP A 22 -8.54 34.47 5.78
CA TRP A 22 -7.15 34.87 5.99
C TRP A 22 -6.86 35.38 7.40
N THR A 23 -7.88 35.92 8.09
CA THR A 23 -7.79 36.40 9.48
C THR A 23 -7.55 35.27 10.48
N TYR A 24 -7.91 34.03 10.13
CA TYR A 24 -7.75 32.89 11.02
C TYR A 24 -6.49 32.09 10.62
N LYS A 25 -5.46 32.18 11.46
CA LYS A 25 -4.16 31.52 11.23
C LYS A 25 -4.20 30.08 11.72
N ILE A 26 -4.15 29.12 10.79
CA ILE A 26 -4.09 27.67 11.06
C ILE A 26 -2.74 27.12 10.59
N SER A 27 -2.08 26.32 11.43
CA SER A 27 -0.87 25.55 11.09
C SER A 27 -1.16 24.50 10.01
N ASN A 28 -0.15 24.04 9.28
CA ASN A 28 -0.40 23.03 8.24
C ASN A 28 -0.79 21.68 8.86
N GLU A 29 -0.24 21.37 10.04
CA GLU A 29 -0.46 20.14 10.78
C GLU A 29 -1.93 20.03 11.22
N SER A 30 -2.49 21.09 11.82
CA SER A 30 -3.90 21.14 12.22
C SER A 30 -4.86 21.08 11.02
N LEU A 31 -4.46 21.66 9.87
CA LEU A 31 -5.22 21.54 8.63
C LEU A 31 -5.31 20.07 8.17
N TRP A 32 -4.21 19.33 8.25
CA TRP A 32 -4.14 17.92 7.83
C TRP A 32 -4.89 17.00 8.79
N GLU A 33 -4.75 17.22 10.10
CA GLU A 33 -5.49 16.50 11.14
C GLU A 33 -7.01 16.65 10.95
N ARG A 34 -7.49 17.88 10.77
CA ARG A 34 -8.92 18.16 10.56
C ARG A 34 -9.48 17.55 9.28
N THR A 35 -8.66 17.44 8.24
CA THR A 35 -9.06 16.87 6.94
C THR A 35 -8.76 15.38 6.83
N ARG A 36 -8.10 14.80 7.85
CA ARG A 36 -7.55 13.45 7.86
C ARG A 36 -6.71 13.16 6.60
N GLN A 37 -6.00 14.17 6.12
CA GLN A 37 -5.15 14.05 4.94
C GLN A 37 -3.70 13.82 5.34
N ILE A 38 -3.02 12.97 4.58
CA ILE A 38 -1.60 12.70 4.75
C ILE A 38 -0.83 13.67 3.85
N PRO A 39 0.36 14.15 4.26
CA PRO A 39 1.21 14.94 3.38
C PRO A 39 1.49 14.20 2.07
N ALA A 40 1.50 14.96 0.97
CA ALA A 40 1.68 14.44 -0.38
C ALA A 40 3.02 13.72 -0.57
N GLY A 41 4.06 14.10 0.18
CA GLY A 41 5.34 13.40 0.16
C GLY A 41 5.21 11.95 0.62
N ASP A 42 4.50 11.76 1.72
CA ASP A 42 4.36 10.46 2.38
C ASP A 42 3.41 9.57 1.57
N GLU A 43 2.33 10.12 1.02
CA GLU A 43 1.43 9.38 0.12
C GLU A 43 2.12 8.96 -1.18
N ILE A 44 2.96 9.83 -1.76
CA ILE A 44 3.78 9.47 -2.94
C ILE A 44 4.79 8.37 -2.57
N GLY A 45 5.43 8.48 -1.40
CA GLY A 45 6.31 7.45 -0.86
C GLY A 45 5.59 6.12 -0.72
N ARG A 46 4.39 6.11 -0.13
CA ARG A 46 3.56 4.92 0.06
C ARG A 46 3.25 4.21 -1.24
N ARG A 47 2.77 4.96 -2.23
CA ARG A 47 2.47 4.40 -3.56
C ARG A 47 3.73 3.85 -4.24
N ARG A 48 4.85 4.56 -4.12
CA ARG A 48 6.12 4.12 -4.68
C ARG A 48 6.60 2.83 -4.05
N TRP A 49 6.51 2.69 -2.73
CA TRP A 49 6.86 1.46 -2.03
C TRP A 49 5.93 0.29 -2.35
N ARG A 50 4.61 0.52 -2.45
CA ARG A 50 3.65 -0.49 -2.92
C ARG A 50 4.02 -0.99 -4.32
N TRP A 51 4.38 -0.07 -5.22
CA TRP A 51 4.82 -0.40 -6.58
C TRP A 51 6.16 -1.16 -6.62
N ILE A 52 7.14 -0.75 -5.80
CA ILE A 52 8.42 -1.45 -5.64
C ILE A 52 8.19 -2.88 -5.16
N GLY A 53 7.40 -3.07 -4.10
CA GLY A 53 7.06 -4.38 -3.58
C GLY A 53 6.39 -5.25 -4.64
N HIS A 54 5.38 -4.73 -5.35
CA HIS A 54 4.73 -5.45 -6.44
C HIS A 54 5.71 -5.86 -7.56
N THR A 55 6.58 -4.94 -7.97
CA THR A 55 7.56 -5.21 -9.05
C THR A 55 8.62 -6.22 -8.61
N LEU A 56 9.11 -6.15 -7.37
CA LEU A 56 10.08 -7.10 -6.82
C LEU A 56 9.51 -8.53 -6.70
N ARG A 57 8.20 -8.65 -6.51
CA ARG A 57 7.46 -9.92 -6.48
C ARG A 57 7.23 -10.55 -7.85
N LYS A 58 7.48 -9.83 -8.94
CA LYS A 58 7.44 -10.43 -10.28
C LYS A 58 8.56 -11.46 -10.46
N LEU A 59 8.34 -12.39 -11.39
CA LEU A 59 9.31 -13.42 -11.76
C LEU A 59 10.68 -12.79 -12.10
N CYS A 60 11.76 -13.53 -11.85
CA CYS A 60 13.13 -13.08 -12.10
C CYS A 60 13.39 -12.69 -13.56
N VAL A 61 12.66 -13.30 -14.51
CA VAL A 61 12.74 -13.02 -15.95
C VAL A 61 12.06 -11.70 -16.33
N SER A 62 11.29 -11.09 -15.41
CA SER A 62 10.53 -9.88 -15.72
C SER A 62 11.46 -8.69 -15.98
N ILE A 63 11.37 -8.12 -17.18
CA ILE A 63 12.08 -6.89 -17.58
C ILE A 63 11.83 -5.78 -16.56
N THR A 64 10.60 -5.65 -16.04
CA THR A 64 10.26 -4.62 -15.04
C THR A 64 11.05 -4.74 -13.74
N LYS A 65 11.40 -5.97 -13.32
CA LYS A 65 12.23 -6.23 -12.14
C LYS A 65 13.69 -5.86 -12.41
N ASN A 66 14.20 -6.18 -13.59
CA ASN A 66 15.56 -5.82 -14.01
C ASN A 66 15.74 -4.30 -14.15
N VAL A 67 14.71 -3.59 -14.63
CA VAL A 67 14.70 -2.12 -14.76
C VAL A 67 14.88 -1.44 -13.40
N LEU A 68 14.41 -2.02 -12.29
CA LEU A 68 14.59 -1.43 -10.96
C LEU A 68 16.07 -1.26 -10.59
N ASP A 69 16.92 -2.20 -11.04
CA ASP A 69 18.36 -2.23 -10.76
C ASP A 69 19.21 -1.75 -11.91
N TRP A 70 18.61 -1.25 -12.99
CA TRP A 70 19.35 -0.80 -14.15
C TRP A 70 19.96 0.60 -13.94
N ASN A 71 21.26 0.74 -14.23
CA ASN A 71 21.95 2.02 -14.26
C ASN A 71 22.13 2.46 -15.73
N PRO A 72 21.35 3.45 -16.22
CA PRO A 72 21.49 3.89 -17.60
C PRO A 72 22.82 4.63 -17.77
N GLN A 73 23.64 4.16 -18.70
CA GLN A 73 24.91 4.78 -19.08
C GLN A 73 24.66 6.03 -19.95
N GLY A 74 25.56 7.02 -19.86
CA GLY A 74 25.54 8.20 -20.72
C GLY A 74 25.20 9.53 -20.04
N LYS A 75 25.36 10.62 -20.81
CA LYS A 75 25.15 12.00 -20.35
C LYS A 75 23.65 12.33 -20.31
N ARG A 76 23.22 13.01 -19.24
CA ARG A 76 21.83 13.48 -19.12
C ARG A 76 21.60 14.72 -19.98
N SER A 77 20.49 14.74 -20.71
CA SER A 77 20.00 15.92 -21.42
C SER A 77 19.63 17.04 -20.45
N ARG A 78 19.83 18.29 -20.89
CA ARG A 78 19.37 19.50 -20.16
C ARG A 78 17.83 19.45 -20.02
N GLY A 79 17.31 19.90 -18.88
CA GLY A 79 15.87 19.94 -18.58
C GLY A 79 15.30 18.72 -17.85
N ARG A 80 16.00 17.58 -17.79
CA ARG A 80 15.56 16.40 -17.03
C ARG A 80 15.60 16.67 -15.51
N PRO A 81 14.65 16.14 -14.72
CA PRO A 81 14.71 16.23 -13.26
C PRO A 81 16.06 15.77 -12.69
N ARG A 82 16.58 16.50 -11.70
CA ARG A 82 17.89 16.24 -11.06
C ARG A 82 17.97 14.85 -10.40
N GLY A 83 16.84 14.37 -9.86
CA GLY A 83 16.74 13.06 -9.22
C GLY A 83 16.58 11.94 -10.25
N THR A 84 17.33 10.86 -10.07
CA THR A 84 17.16 9.62 -10.84
C THR A 84 16.24 8.68 -10.06
N TRP A 85 15.55 7.77 -10.75
CA TRP A 85 14.77 6.72 -10.08
C TRP A 85 15.60 6.01 -9.00
N ARG A 86 16.82 5.58 -9.34
CA ARG A 86 17.75 4.94 -8.41
C ARG A 86 18.05 5.82 -7.19
N ARG A 87 18.37 7.11 -7.38
CA ARG A 87 18.66 8.00 -6.25
C ARG A 87 17.45 8.22 -5.35
N VAL A 88 16.26 8.31 -5.93
CA VAL A 88 15.01 8.45 -5.16
C VAL A 88 14.76 7.17 -4.35
N ARG A 89 14.83 6.01 -5.01
CA ARG A 89 14.71 4.70 -4.35
C ARG A 89 15.75 4.50 -3.25
N ASP A 90 17.01 4.81 -3.52
CA ASP A 90 18.10 4.62 -2.56
C ASP A 90 17.97 5.57 -1.37
N ASN A 91 17.43 6.78 -1.58
CA ASN A 91 17.08 7.68 -0.49
C ASN A 91 15.92 7.11 0.33
N ASP A 92 14.84 6.64 -0.31
CA ASP A 92 13.72 6.04 0.42
C ASP A 92 14.16 4.85 1.27
N VAL A 93 15.02 3.99 0.71
CA VAL A 93 15.58 2.82 1.40
C VAL A 93 16.44 3.24 2.61
N LYS A 94 17.19 4.34 2.48
CA LYS A 94 17.96 4.91 3.60
C LYS A 94 17.05 5.52 4.65
N ASP A 95 16.00 6.23 4.23
CA ASP A 95 15.03 6.87 5.11
C ASP A 95 14.27 5.81 5.93
N SER A 96 14.07 4.60 5.39
CA SER A 96 13.49 3.46 6.12
C SER A 96 14.49 2.66 6.95
N GLY A 97 15.78 3.04 6.99
CA GLY A 97 16.80 2.35 7.78
C GLY A 97 17.17 0.94 7.25
N HIS A 98 16.75 0.58 6.05
CA HIS A 98 17.01 -0.73 5.46
C HIS A 98 18.09 -0.67 4.38
N THR A 99 18.63 -1.84 4.03
CA THR A 99 19.47 -1.99 2.83
C THR A 99 18.62 -2.49 1.66
N TRP A 100 18.95 -2.12 0.42
CA TRP A 100 18.20 -2.56 -0.76
C TRP A 100 18.12 -4.10 -0.89
N ASN A 101 19.17 -4.83 -0.52
CA ASN A 101 19.16 -6.30 -0.50
C ASN A 101 18.25 -6.87 0.61
N HIS A 102 18.09 -6.16 1.72
CA HIS A 102 17.15 -6.54 2.78
C HIS A 102 15.71 -6.35 2.29
N VAL A 103 15.41 -5.20 1.67
CA VAL A 103 14.13 -4.91 1.01
C VAL A 103 13.74 -5.98 -0.03
N LYS A 104 14.70 -6.42 -0.86
CA LYS A 104 14.46 -7.49 -1.84
C LYS A 104 14.04 -8.81 -1.19
N ARG A 105 14.68 -9.18 -0.08
CA ARG A 105 14.37 -10.38 0.68
C ARG A 105 13.00 -10.26 1.33
N MET A 106 12.73 -9.14 2.02
CA MET A 106 11.41 -8.86 2.62
C MET A 106 10.27 -8.89 1.60
N ALA A 107 10.49 -8.38 0.39
CA ALA A 107 9.48 -8.39 -0.66
C ALA A 107 9.19 -9.80 -1.21
N GLN A 108 10.17 -10.71 -1.13
CA GLN A 108 10.06 -12.11 -1.60
C GLN A 108 9.52 -13.05 -0.53
N ASP A 109 9.72 -12.71 0.75
CA ASP A 109 9.27 -13.49 1.90
C ASP A 109 7.73 -13.44 1.99
N ARG A 110 7.07 -14.26 1.16
CA ARG A 110 5.62 -14.49 1.12
C ARG A 110 5.22 -15.87 1.61
N GLU A 111 6.17 -16.78 1.78
CA GLU A 111 5.86 -18.18 2.10
C GLU A 111 5.48 -18.37 3.57
N ARG A 112 5.91 -17.49 4.48
CA ARG A 112 5.64 -17.63 5.92
C ARG A 112 4.23 -17.20 6.34
N ASP A 113 3.74 -16.06 5.84
CA ASP A 113 2.53 -15.42 6.41
C ASP A 113 1.28 -15.56 5.52
N GLY A 114 1.42 -15.67 4.19
CA GLY A 114 0.29 -15.87 3.29
C GLY A 114 -0.04 -17.33 3.03
N GLY A 115 0.97 -18.21 3.05
CA GLY A 115 0.82 -19.64 2.78
C GLY A 115 0.02 -20.37 3.86
N ALA A 116 0.30 -20.11 5.14
CA ALA A 116 -0.41 -20.73 6.25
C ALA A 116 -1.89 -20.31 6.33
N LEU A 117 -2.19 -19.02 6.09
CA LEU A 117 -3.57 -18.52 6.02
C LEU A 117 -4.31 -19.03 4.80
N LEU A 118 -3.66 -19.09 3.63
CA LEU A 118 -4.24 -19.66 2.42
C LEU A 118 -4.51 -21.16 2.60
N MET A 119 -3.60 -21.91 3.23
CA MET A 119 -3.77 -23.33 3.55
C MET A 119 -4.85 -23.55 4.62
N ALA A 120 -4.91 -22.72 5.66
CA ALA A 120 -5.97 -22.79 6.67
C ALA A 120 -7.34 -22.45 6.06
N PHE A 121 -7.38 -21.48 5.15
CA PHE A 121 -8.60 -21.06 4.46
C PHE A 121 -9.09 -22.10 3.46
N THR A 122 -8.20 -22.73 2.68
CA THR A 122 -8.58 -23.82 1.76
C THR A 122 -9.11 -25.04 2.53
N LEU A 123 -8.53 -25.34 3.70
CA LEU A 123 -9.02 -26.37 4.60
C LEU A 123 -10.39 -26.01 5.21
N LEU A 124 -10.57 -24.76 5.66
CA LEU A 124 -11.84 -24.27 6.20
C LEU A 124 -12.95 -24.26 5.14
N GLN A 125 -12.65 -23.79 3.91
CA GLN A 125 -13.57 -23.85 2.77
C GLN A 125 -13.94 -25.29 2.42
N GLY A 126 -12.95 -26.20 2.39
CA GLY A 126 -13.18 -27.63 2.16
C GLY A 126 -14.13 -28.22 3.20
N ALA A 127 -13.93 -27.91 4.48
CA ALA A 127 -14.78 -28.37 5.57
C ALA A 127 -16.21 -27.80 5.50
N VAL A 128 -16.37 -26.50 5.19
CA VAL A 128 -17.69 -25.86 5.03
C VAL A 128 -18.44 -26.42 3.82
N LEU A 129 -17.77 -26.63 2.67
CA LEU A 129 -18.37 -27.27 1.50
C LEU A 129 -18.80 -28.71 1.79
N GLN A 130 -17.98 -29.45 2.54
CA GLN A 130 -18.31 -30.81 2.95
C GLN A 130 -19.52 -30.84 3.89
N ALA A 131 -19.60 -29.93 4.87
CA ALA A 131 -20.73 -29.80 5.78
C ALA A 131 -22.03 -29.36 5.07
N LEU A 132 -21.95 -28.47 4.09
CA LEU A 132 -23.10 -28.04 3.28
C LEU A 132 -23.61 -29.15 2.36
N LYS A 133 -22.69 -30.01 1.85
CA LYS A 133 -23.04 -31.19 1.04
C LYS A 133 -23.74 -32.26 1.88
N SER A 134 -23.32 -32.47 3.12
CA SER A 134 -23.94 -33.43 4.06
C SER A 134 -25.37 -33.04 4.50
N ASN A 135 -25.71 -31.74 4.47
CA ASN A 135 -27.02 -31.22 4.87
C ASN A 135 -28.00 -30.97 3.70
N HIS A 136 -27.70 -31.46 2.48
CA HIS A 136 -28.54 -31.33 1.28
C HIS A 136 -28.95 -29.89 0.86
N LEU A 137 -28.36 -28.84 1.43
CA LEU A 137 -28.66 -27.43 1.12
C LEU A 137 -27.99 -26.92 -0.17
N TYR A 138 -27.30 -27.79 -0.91
CA TYR A 138 -26.66 -27.51 -2.22
C TYR A 138 -27.65 -27.62 -3.39
N SER A 139 -28.90 -27.15 -3.23
CA SER A 139 -29.91 -27.34 -4.29
C SER A 139 -29.96 -26.21 -5.32
N SER A 140 -29.24 -25.11 -5.13
CA SER A 140 -29.26 -23.98 -6.07
C SER A 140 -27.84 -23.54 -6.46
N ARG A 141 -27.49 -23.76 -7.74
CA ARG A 141 -26.21 -23.32 -8.36
C ARG A 141 -25.87 -21.85 -8.10
N ARG A 142 -26.88 -21.00 -7.89
CA ARG A 142 -26.69 -19.57 -7.62
C ARG A 142 -26.07 -19.27 -6.25
N LEU A 143 -26.38 -20.06 -5.21
CA LEU A 143 -25.83 -19.83 -3.87
C LEU A 143 -24.34 -20.17 -3.80
N THR A 144 -23.93 -21.17 -4.56
CA THR A 144 -22.53 -21.62 -4.61
C THR A 144 -21.70 -20.66 -5.45
N GLU A 145 -22.23 -20.18 -6.58
CA GLU A 145 -21.59 -19.14 -7.40
C GLU A 145 -21.45 -17.81 -6.65
N LEU A 146 -22.47 -17.39 -5.88
CA LEU A 146 -22.39 -16.17 -5.06
C LEU A 146 -21.39 -16.29 -3.91
N LEU A 147 -21.31 -17.46 -3.26
CA LEU A 147 -20.28 -17.73 -2.24
C LEU A 147 -18.87 -17.72 -2.84
N PHE A 148 -18.66 -18.32 -4.02
CA PHE A 148 -17.38 -18.27 -4.72
C PHE A 148 -16.96 -16.84 -5.09
N LEU A 149 -17.90 -16.02 -5.62
CA LEU A 149 -17.62 -14.64 -6.01
C LEU A 149 -17.36 -13.71 -4.79
N LEU A 150 -18.09 -13.89 -3.69
CA LEU A 150 -17.84 -13.15 -2.44
C LEU A 150 -16.48 -13.51 -1.83
N PHE A 151 -16.05 -14.77 -1.95
CA PHE A 151 -14.75 -15.25 -1.50
C PHE A 151 -13.58 -14.73 -2.37
N ASP A 152 -13.76 -14.67 -3.70
CA ASP A 152 -12.72 -14.18 -4.62
C ASP A 152 -12.42 -12.68 -4.45
N VAL A 153 -13.45 -11.85 -4.25
CA VAL A 153 -13.28 -10.40 -4.07
C VAL A 153 -12.67 -10.07 -2.72
N ALA A 154 -13.07 -10.76 -1.65
CA ALA A 154 -12.51 -10.56 -0.31
C ALA A 154 -11.02 -10.99 -0.24
N ASN A 155 -10.67 -12.11 -0.87
CA ASN A 155 -9.28 -12.56 -0.93
C ASN A 155 -8.38 -11.67 -1.79
N PHE A 156 -8.90 -11.10 -2.89
CA PHE A 156 -8.11 -10.21 -3.75
C PHE A 156 -7.74 -8.90 -3.05
N VAL A 157 -8.63 -8.36 -2.21
CA VAL A 157 -8.39 -7.11 -1.47
C VAL A 157 -7.46 -7.34 -0.27
N ILE A 158 -7.62 -8.44 0.47
CA ILE A 158 -6.78 -8.77 1.64
C ILE A 158 -5.34 -9.09 1.23
N LEU A 159 -5.11 -9.77 0.09
CA LEU A 159 -3.78 -10.19 -0.37
C LEU A 159 -2.90 -9.06 -0.95
N ILE A 160 -3.49 -7.89 -1.23
CA ILE A 160 -2.77 -6.72 -1.78
C ILE A 160 -2.35 -5.73 -0.69
N ASP A 161 -3.14 -5.60 0.38
CA ASP A 161 -2.98 -4.49 1.33
C ASP A 161 -2.44 -4.85 2.72
N LEU A 162 -2.53 -6.09 3.19
CA LEU A 162 -1.96 -6.45 4.49
C LEU A 162 -0.53 -6.97 4.35
N HIS A 163 0.38 -6.35 5.12
CA HIS A 163 1.77 -6.74 5.31
C HIS A 163 2.77 -6.38 4.19
N CYS A 164 2.88 -5.08 3.91
CA CYS A 164 4.14 -4.53 3.42
C CYS A 164 4.89 -3.90 4.61
N PRO A 165 5.75 -4.65 5.36
CA PRO A 165 6.48 -4.17 6.54
C PRO A 165 7.57 -3.13 6.23
N MET A 166 7.54 -2.56 5.02
CA MET A 166 8.53 -1.63 4.47
C MET A 166 8.38 -0.21 5.01
N PHE A 167 7.29 0.06 5.73
CA PHE A 167 7.08 1.25 6.54
C PHE A 167 7.06 0.82 8.00
N GLY A 168 8.17 0.98 8.69
CA GLY A 168 8.15 0.92 10.15
C GLY A 168 7.05 1.84 10.69
N THR A 169 6.18 1.27 11.53
CA THR A 169 5.36 1.91 12.58
C THR A 169 4.36 3.03 12.23
N ASP A 170 4.24 3.51 10.99
CA ASP A 170 3.13 4.44 10.64
C ASP A 170 1.81 3.72 10.35
N TYR A 171 1.83 2.41 10.08
CA TYR A 171 0.61 1.58 10.00
C TYR A 171 -0.04 1.42 11.37
N GLU A 172 0.77 1.26 12.43
CA GLU A 172 0.26 1.26 13.82
C GLU A 172 -0.34 2.62 14.17
N ARG A 173 0.29 3.74 13.79
CA ARG A 173 -0.28 5.09 14.05
C ARG A 173 -1.58 5.35 13.29
N SER A 174 -1.69 4.86 12.05
CA SER A 174 -2.95 4.96 11.29
C SER A 174 -4.02 4.00 11.79
N LEU A 175 -3.66 2.79 12.22
CA LEU A 175 -4.54 1.85 12.91
C LEU A 175 -4.93 2.32 14.31
N GLU A 176 -4.08 3.04 15.04
CA GLU A 176 -4.35 3.58 16.37
C GLU A 176 -5.33 4.76 16.25
N ILE A 177 -5.18 5.60 15.21
CA ILE A 177 -6.20 6.58 14.81
C ILE A 177 -7.52 5.89 14.42
N GLU A 178 -7.47 4.73 13.75
CA GLU A 178 -8.66 3.96 13.36
C GLU A 178 -9.30 3.21 14.54
N ARG A 179 -8.50 2.71 15.49
CA ARG A 179 -8.90 1.98 16.70
C ARG A 179 -9.49 2.92 17.76
N LEU A 180 -8.92 4.11 17.93
CA LEU A 180 -9.50 5.22 18.72
C LEU A 180 -10.85 5.71 18.16
N ASN A 181 -11.15 5.41 16.90
CA ASN A 181 -12.41 5.77 16.24
C ASN A 181 -13.53 4.73 16.47
N TRP A 182 -13.18 3.49 16.88
CA TRP A 182 -14.14 2.42 17.18
C TRP A 182 -14.48 2.30 18.67
N GLU A 183 -13.61 2.79 19.56
CA GLU A 183 -13.88 2.84 21.02
C GLU A 183 -14.69 4.08 21.45
N GLY A 184 -15.07 4.95 20.49
CA GLY A 184 -15.80 6.20 20.73
C GLY A 184 -17.21 6.29 20.10
N LEU A 185 -17.79 5.17 19.68
CA LEU A 185 -19.20 5.02 19.28
C LEU A 185 -19.95 4.15 20.29
#